data_AF-A0A183UEC1-F1
#
_entry.id   AF-A0A183UEC1-F1
#
_cell.length_a   1.000
_cell.length_b   1.000
_cell.length_c   1.000
_cell.angle_alpha   90.00
_cell.angle_beta   90.00
_cell.angle_gamma   90.00
#
_symmetry.space_group_name_H-M   'P 1'
#
loop_
_entity.id
_entity.type
_entity.pdbx_description
1 polymer ?
#
loop_
_entity_poly.entity_id
_entity_poly.type
_entity_poly.pdbx_seq_one_letter_code
_entity_poly.pdbx_strand_id
1 'polypeptide(L)'
;MHKLSSETVVEMAQREQPESGSQRSSLGASRDSQFLLVPTPMEVGLTQLEPAPHKKDVIEKIPMRARSQSWLIRTRHLLDDEKQRTPYLLHVALYALSIFLLVITFPFCLPFCMKVAREYERAVVMRLGRLIEGGTKGPGLFFVMPCIDTFRIVDLRVLSFDVPPQEILSRDSVTVSVEAVIYFRVNNPVVSVTNVNDAQFSTKLLAQTTLRNVLGTRTLSEMLSERDSIANVIEKVLEEGTDPWGVQVQRVEIKDIRLPHQLMRSMATEAEAARDARALVIHADGERNASRCLAEAAGVIGDSNVSLQLRYLQTLTDVAAEHNSTVVVPVPMEIARYFMRKFSKNK
;
A
#
# COMPACT_ATOMS: atom_id res chain seq x y z
N MET A 1 -8.99 -31.59 -32.50
CA MET A 1 -8.65 -32.97 -32.12
C MET A 1 -7.13 -33.11 -32.19
N HIS A 2 -6.50 -33.63 -31.10
CA HIS A 2 -5.05 -33.86 -30.88
C HIS A 2 -4.18 -32.59 -30.87
N LYS A 3 -3.53 -32.08 -29.80
CA LYS A 3 -2.83 -32.60 -28.60
C LYS A 3 -1.52 -33.38 -28.89
N LEU A 4 -0.43 -32.79 -28.36
CA LEU A 4 0.88 -33.35 -27.97
C LEU A 4 2.03 -33.29 -28.99
N SER A 5 3.00 -32.39 -28.76
CA SER A 5 4.38 -32.76 -28.40
C SER A 5 5.23 -31.50 -28.29
N SER A 6 5.54 -31.11 -27.05
CA SER A 6 6.46 -30.04 -26.69
C SER A 6 7.26 -30.53 -25.50
N GLU A 7 8.25 -31.39 -25.75
CA GLU A 7 9.23 -31.87 -24.77
C GLU A 7 10.42 -32.46 -25.53
N THR A 8 11.32 -31.60 -26.02
CA THR A 8 12.61 -32.03 -26.62
C THR A 8 13.65 -30.91 -26.55
N VAL A 9 13.96 -30.34 -25.37
CA VAL A 9 15.09 -29.39 -25.23
C VAL A 9 15.84 -29.47 -23.88
N VAL A 10 15.74 -30.54 -23.07
CA VAL A 10 16.42 -30.58 -21.74
C VAL A 10 17.42 -31.73 -21.59
N GLU A 11 18.12 -32.12 -22.66
CA GLU A 11 19.07 -33.23 -22.58
C GLU A 11 20.38 -32.97 -23.34
N MET A 12 21.17 -31.96 -22.94
CA MET A 12 22.55 -31.77 -23.44
C MET A 12 23.51 -31.03 -22.47
N ALA A 13 23.54 -31.35 -21.18
CA ALA A 13 24.62 -30.82 -20.31
C ALA A 13 24.89 -31.65 -19.06
N GLN A 14 25.44 -32.86 -19.19
CA GLN A 14 26.24 -33.49 -18.13
C GLN A 14 26.99 -34.74 -18.64
N ARG A 15 28.22 -34.54 -19.10
CA ARG A 15 29.27 -35.55 -19.14
C ARG A 15 30.60 -34.83 -18.97
N GLU A 16 31.27 -35.09 -17.85
CA GLU A 16 32.72 -35.40 -17.73
C GLU A 16 33.17 -35.25 -16.26
N GLN A 17 33.52 -36.38 -15.65
CA GLN A 17 34.63 -36.51 -14.69
C GLN A 17 35.83 -37.10 -15.45
N PRO A 18 37.06 -37.00 -14.93
CA PRO A 18 37.60 -38.17 -14.23
C PRO A 18 38.50 -37.88 -13.01
N GLU A 19 38.84 -39.00 -12.36
CA GLU A 19 39.47 -39.29 -11.07
C GLU A 19 40.94 -38.88 -10.86
N SER A 20 41.43 -38.88 -9.60
CA SER A 20 42.40 -39.89 -9.08
C SER A 20 43.19 -39.48 -7.81
N GLY A 21 43.32 -40.43 -6.86
CA GLY A 21 44.47 -40.68 -5.96
C GLY A 21 44.75 -39.68 -4.81
N SER A 22 45.40 -39.99 -3.69
CA SER A 22 46.03 -41.20 -3.15
C SER A 22 46.61 -40.84 -1.75
N GLN A 23 46.54 -41.80 -0.82
CA GLN A 23 47.51 -42.09 0.26
C GLN A 23 47.62 -41.29 1.58
N ARG A 24 48.00 -42.11 2.58
CA ARG A 24 48.09 -41.96 4.04
C ARG A 24 49.46 -41.45 4.51
N SER A 25 49.52 -41.27 5.85
CA SER A 25 50.68 -41.39 6.78
C SER A 25 51.32 -40.04 7.13
N SER A 26 51.86 -39.75 8.32
CA SER A 26 51.96 -40.36 9.66
C SER A 26 52.84 -39.41 10.52
N LEU A 27 53.01 -39.67 11.83
CA LEU A 27 53.90 -39.01 12.80
C LEU A 27 53.42 -37.65 13.35
N GLY A 28 53.54 -37.30 14.64
CA GLY A 28 54.13 -37.96 15.81
C GLY A 28 54.31 -36.95 16.95
N ALA A 29 54.26 -37.45 18.19
CA ALA A 29 55.00 -37.00 19.38
C ALA A 29 54.67 -35.68 20.13
N SER A 30 54.29 -35.88 21.41
CA SER A 30 54.95 -35.37 22.64
C SER A 30 54.46 -34.08 23.34
N ARG A 31 54.24 -34.28 24.66
CA ARG A 31 54.38 -33.38 25.83
C ARG A 31 53.23 -32.46 26.26
N ASP A 32 52.51 -32.96 27.28
CA ASP A 32 52.32 -32.36 28.61
C ASP A 32 52.18 -30.83 28.71
N SER A 33 50.96 -30.37 28.95
CA SER A 33 50.69 -29.29 29.90
C SER A 33 49.34 -29.55 30.56
N GLN A 34 49.36 -29.80 31.86
CA GLN A 34 48.18 -30.01 32.68
C GLN A 34 47.42 -28.70 32.94
N PHE A 35 46.14 -28.88 33.29
CA PHE A 35 45.22 -27.97 33.99
C PHE A 35 44.45 -26.91 33.19
N LEU A 36 43.24 -27.29 32.76
CA LEU A 36 42.00 -26.75 33.33
C LEU A 36 40.82 -27.69 33.04
N LEU A 37 40.27 -28.30 34.09
CA LEU A 37 39.11 -29.18 34.07
C LEU A 37 37.82 -28.40 33.76
N VAL A 38 37.10 -28.83 32.72
CA VAL A 38 35.63 -28.64 32.58
C VAL A 38 35.08 -29.94 31.95
N PRO A 39 34.02 -30.55 32.51
CA PRO A 39 33.65 -31.94 32.20
C PRO A 39 32.92 -32.08 30.85
N THR A 40 33.07 -33.28 30.27
CA THR A 40 32.45 -33.79 29.05
C THR A 40 30.91 -33.76 29.08
N PRO A 41 30.22 -33.44 27.97
CA PRO A 41 28.78 -33.71 27.87
C PRO A 41 28.53 -35.18 27.51
N MET A 42 27.65 -35.82 28.28
CA MET A 42 27.04 -37.10 27.95
C MET A 42 26.22 -36.99 26.66
N GLU A 43 26.28 -38.05 25.85
CA GLU A 43 25.39 -38.32 24.74
C GLU A 43 23.92 -38.21 25.13
N VAL A 44 23.17 -37.35 24.44
CA VAL A 44 21.72 -37.46 24.34
C VAL A 44 21.31 -37.25 22.89
N GLY A 45 20.95 -38.36 22.25
CA GLY A 45 19.85 -38.52 21.29
C GLY A 45 19.62 -37.43 20.24
N LEU A 46 20.07 -37.71 19.02
CA LEU A 46 19.49 -37.17 17.79
C LEU A 46 17.97 -37.35 17.77
N THR A 47 17.23 -36.25 17.87
CA THR A 47 15.86 -36.14 17.34
C THR A 47 15.80 -34.97 16.38
N GLN A 48 15.11 -35.21 15.28
CA GLN A 48 15.13 -34.49 14.01
C GLN A 48 14.92 -32.98 14.16
N LEU A 49 15.84 -32.19 13.58
CA LEU A 49 15.57 -30.80 13.22
C LEU A 49 14.62 -30.79 12.00
N GLU A 50 13.36 -30.45 12.24
CA GLU A 50 12.41 -30.06 11.20
C GLU A 50 12.97 -28.87 10.40
N PRO A 51 12.89 -28.88 9.05
CA PRO A 51 13.36 -27.75 8.25
C PRO A 51 12.43 -26.54 8.45
N ALA A 52 13.02 -25.35 8.54
CA ALA A 52 12.28 -24.09 8.71
C ALA A 52 11.27 -23.87 7.57
N PRO A 53 10.02 -23.46 7.86
CA PRO A 53 8.98 -23.36 6.84
C PRO A 53 9.26 -22.24 5.83
N HIS A 54 8.91 -22.51 4.58
CA HIS A 54 9.11 -21.63 3.44
C HIS A 54 8.27 -20.34 3.63
N LYS A 55 8.87 -19.17 3.38
CA LYS A 55 8.30 -17.81 3.56
C LYS A 55 6.88 -17.57 3.00
N LYS A 56 6.37 -18.46 2.13
CA LYS A 56 5.02 -18.38 1.54
C LYS A 56 3.93 -18.97 2.45
N ASP A 57 4.28 -19.89 3.35
CA ASP A 57 3.31 -20.60 4.21
C ASP A 57 2.94 -19.81 5.48
N VAL A 58 3.72 -18.76 5.80
CA VAL A 58 3.48 -17.90 6.97
C VAL A 58 2.37 -16.88 6.72
N ILE A 59 2.09 -16.54 5.45
CA ILE A 59 1.07 -15.54 5.09
C ILE A 59 -0.32 -16.20 4.98
N GLU A 60 -0.40 -17.51 4.72
CA GLU A 60 -1.68 -18.21 4.49
C GLU A 60 -2.33 -18.78 5.77
N LYS A 61 -1.70 -18.64 6.95
CA LYS A 61 -2.24 -19.08 8.25
C LYS A 61 -2.40 -17.96 9.28
N ILE A 62 -2.81 -16.78 8.85
CA ILE A 62 -3.43 -15.82 9.76
C ILE A 62 -4.92 -16.20 9.85
N PRO A 63 -5.42 -16.71 10.99
CA PRO A 63 -6.81 -17.16 11.09
C PRO A 63 -7.76 -15.97 10.92
N MET A 64 -8.32 -15.84 9.72
CA MET A 64 -9.20 -14.75 9.28
C MET A 64 -10.62 -14.81 9.90
N ARG A 65 -10.82 -15.52 11.02
CA ARG A 65 -12.18 -15.86 11.53
C ARG A 65 -12.42 -15.75 13.03
N ALA A 66 -11.48 -15.19 13.82
CA ALA A 66 -11.63 -15.13 15.28
C ALA A 66 -11.69 -13.72 15.89
N ARG A 67 -11.70 -12.64 15.09
CA ARG A 67 -11.64 -11.26 15.63
C ARG A 67 -12.94 -10.46 15.49
N SER A 68 -13.76 -10.75 14.48
CA SER A 68 -15.06 -10.11 14.23
C SER A 68 -16.11 -10.35 15.33
N GLN A 69 -15.98 -11.41 16.14
CA GLN A 69 -16.93 -11.71 17.23
C GLN A 69 -16.47 -11.20 18.60
N SER A 70 -15.25 -10.67 18.73
CA SER A 70 -14.72 -10.22 20.03
C SER A 70 -15.46 -8.98 20.54
N TRP A 71 -15.88 -8.09 19.62
CA TRP A 71 -16.73 -6.95 19.97
C TRP A 71 -18.10 -7.41 20.48
N LEU A 72 -18.79 -8.33 19.78
CA LEU A 72 -20.10 -8.84 20.20
C LEU A 72 -20.06 -9.56 21.57
N ILE A 73 -18.95 -10.23 21.90
CA ILE A 73 -18.78 -10.91 23.19
C ILE A 73 -18.37 -9.91 24.29
N ARG A 74 -17.62 -8.86 23.96
CA ARG A 74 -17.17 -7.83 24.92
C ARG A 74 -18.22 -6.75 25.19
N THR A 75 -19.05 -6.38 24.21
CA THR A 75 -20.13 -5.39 24.38
C THR A 75 -21.40 -5.96 24.98
N ARG A 76 -21.53 -7.30 25.05
CA ARG A 76 -22.64 -7.94 25.75
C ARG A 76 -22.69 -7.55 27.23
N HIS A 77 -21.53 -7.40 27.89
CA HIS A 77 -21.47 -6.90 29.26
C HIS A 77 -21.84 -5.42 29.43
N LEU A 78 -21.78 -4.60 28.37
CA LEU A 78 -22.26 -3.21 28.42
C LEU A 78 -23.78 -3.10 28.25
N LEU A 79 -24.43 -4.14 27.70
CA LEU A 79 -25.89 -4.24 27.59
C LEU A 79 -26.51 -5.00 28.78
N ASP A 80 -25.76 -5.93 29.39
CA ASP A 80 -26.33 -6.86 30.38
C ASP A 80 -26.06 -6.52 31.87
N ASP A 81 -25.26 -5.50 32.23
CA ASP A 81 -25.05 -5.16 33.65
C ASP A 81 -24.99 -3.65 33.94
N GLU A 82 -26.15 -3.07 34.27
CA GLU A 82 -26.35 -2.36 35.54
C GLU A 82 -27.86 -2.13 35.74
N LYS A 83 -28.58 -3.20 36.07
CA LYS A 83 -29.81 -3.09 36.88
C LYS A 83 -29.41 -2.78 38.34
N GLN A 84 -28.52 -1.80 38.53
CA GLN A 84 -27.99 -1.38 39.82
C GLN A 84 -29.01 -0.44 40.49
N ARG A 85 -29.42 -0.86 41.68
CA ARG A 85 -30.43 -0.25 42.57
C ARG A 85 -30.12 1.21 42.91
N THR A 86 -30.50 2.15 42.05
CA THR A 86 -30.78 3.53 42.49
C THR A 86 -32.12 3.55 43.23
N PRO A 87 -32.30 4.34 44.29
CA PRO A 87 -33.61 4.48 44.91
C PRO A 87 -34.55 5.07 43.85
N TYR A 88 -35.38 4.21 43.26
CA TYR A 88 -36.37 4.55 42.24
C TYR A 88 -37.17 5.78 42.66
N LEU A 89 -37.42 5.94 43.97
CA LEU A 89 -38.08 7.09 44.56
C LEU A 89 -37.39 8.44 44.32
N LEU A 90 -36.06 8.54 44.40
CA LEU A 90 -35.35 9.81 44.20
C LEU A 90 -35.40 10.22 42.73
N HIS A 91 -35.12 9.28 41.81
CA HIS A 91 -35.22 9.54 40.38
C HIS A 91 -36.65 9.91 39.97
N VAL A 92 -37.65 9.21 40.50
CA VAL A 92 -39.06 9.52 40.25
C VAL A 92 -39.44 10.88 40.85
N ALA A 93 -38.94 11.22 42.05
CA ALA A 93 -39.19 12.52 42.67
C ALA A 93 -38.54 13.68 41.89
N LEU A 94 -37.31 13.54 41.41
CA LEU A 94 -36.65 14.54 40.55
C LEU A 94 -37.37 14.67 39.21
N TYR A 95 -37.81 13.54 38.63
CA TYR A 95 -38.58 13.54 37.40
C TYR A 95 -39.92 14.27 37.58
N ALA A 96 -40.67 13.94 38.65
CA ALA A 96 -41.92 14.60 39.00
C ALA A 96 -41.74 16.10 39.28
N LEU A 97 -40.68 16.48 40.01
CA LEU A 97 -40.32 17.88 40.28
C LEU A 97 -40.04 18.66 38.99
N SER A 98 -39.33 18.05 38.03
CA SER A 98 -39.05 18.71 36.74
C SER A 98 -40.29 18.89 35.89
N ILE A 99 -41.22 17.92 35.89
CA ILE A 99 -42.50 18.02 35.20
C ILE A 99 -43.35 19.12 35.86
N PHE A 100 -43.39 19.14 37.19
CA PHE A 100 -44.10 20.17 37.95
C PHE A 100 -43.58 21.58 37.62
N LEU A 101 -42.26 21.77 37.59
CA LEU A 101 -41.64 23.03 37.17
C LEU A 101 -42.02 23.40 35.73
N LEU A 102 -41.96 22.44 34.81
CA LEU A 102 -42.28 22.65 33.40
C LEU A 102 -43.75 23.09 33.20
N VAL A 103 -44.68 22.53 33.98
CA VAL A 103 -46.11 22.90 33.95
C VAL A 103 -46.35 24.29 34.54
N ILE A 104 -45.60 24.69 35.59
CA ILE A 104 -45.71 26.03 36.17
C ILE A 104 -45.20 27.11 35.21
N THR A 105 -44.13 26.83 34.48
CA THR A 105 -43.47 27.80 33.58
C THR A 105 -43.92 27.66 32.11
N PHE A 106 -45.12 27.11 31.89
CA PHE A 106 -45.56 26.51 30.62
C PHE A 106 -45.52 27.39 29.35
N PRO A 107 -45.63 28.73 29.35
CA PRO A 107 -45.35 29.48 28.11
C PRO A 107 -43.85 29.75 27.88
N PHE A 108 -43.04 29.88 28.94
CA PHE A 108 -41.63 30.28 28.82
C PHE A 108 -40.68 29.13 28.49
N CYS A 109 -40.98 27.89 28.90
CA CYS A 109 -40.09 26.75 28.70
C CYS A 109 -40.20 26.10 27.32
N LEU A 110 -41.31 26.27 26.60
CA LEU A 110 -41.55 25.70 25.27
C LEU A 110 -40.40 25.90 24.26
N PRO A 111 -39.86 27.11 24.05
CA PRO A 111 -38.75 27.32 23.10
C PRO A 111 -37.43 26.67 23.55
N PHE A 112 -37.22 26.46 24.84
CA PHE A 112 -36.02 25.81 25.36
C PHE A 112 -36.08 24.29 25.24
N CYS A 113 -37.27 23.70 25.37
CA CYS A 113 -37.47 22.25 25.29
C CYS A 113 -37.45 21.71 23.85
N MET A 114 -37.79 22.55 22.88
CA MET A 114 -37.82 22.18 21.47
C MET A 114 -36.45 22.36 20.81
N LYS A 115 -35.83 21.26 20.38
CA LYS A 115 -34.58 21.27 19.61
C LYS A 115 -34.76 20.56 18.29
N VAL A 116 -34.09 21.08 17.27
CA VAL A 116 -34.13 20.52 15.91
C VAL A 116 -32.74 19.95 15.59
N ALA A 117 -32.69 18.67 15.22
CA ALA A 117 -31.50 18.05 14.65
C ALA A 117 -31.64 17.98 13.13
N ARG A 118 -30.53 18.22 12.41
CA ARG A 118 -30.49 18.10 10.95
C ARG A 118 -30.49 16.62 10.52
N GLU A 119 -30.80 16.35 9.26
CA GLU A 119 -30.89 14.98 8.73
C GLU A 119 -29.61 14.15 8.94
N TYR A 120 -28.46 14.79 8.76
CA TYR A 120 -27.13 14.21 8.91
C TYR A 120 -26.61 14.20 10.37
N GLU A 121 -27.39 14.73 11.30
CA GLU A 121 -27.05 14.78 12.72
C GLU A 121 -27.86 13.72 13.49
N ARG A 122 -27.29 13.25 14.59
CA ARG A 122 -27.99 12.44 15.58
C ARG A 122 -27.76 13.03 16.96
N ALA A 123 -28.83 13.11 17.75
CA ALA A 123 -28.77 13.57 19.12
C ALA A 123 -28.70 12.36 20.06
N VAL A 124 -27.61 12.25 20.80
CA VAL A 124 -27.47 11.33 21.94
C VAL A 124 -27.99 12.06 23.17
N VAL A 125 -29.09 11.60 23.75
CA VAL A 125 -29.72 12.22 24.91
C VAL A 125 -29.48 11.36 26.13
N MET A 126 -28.98 11.97 27.19
CA MET A 126 -28.70 11.36 28.48
C MET A 126 -29.54 12.05 29.56
N ARG A 127 -30.32 11.25 30.27
CA ARG A 127 -31.22 11.67 31.35
C ARG A 127 -30.57 11.34 32.68
N LEU A 128 -30.26 12.35 33.50
CA LEU A 128 -29.53 12.17 34.78
C LEU A 128 -28.26 11.31 34.63
N GLY A 129 -27.53 11.48 33.53
CA GLY A 129 -26.32 10.72 33.22
C GLY A 129 -26.54 9.31 32.68
N ARG A 130 -27.79 8.86 32.48
CA ARG A 130 -28.11 7.56 31.87
C ARG A 130 -28.59 7.73 30.43
N LEU A 131 -28.21 6.81 29.57
CA LEU A 131 -28.72 6.77 28.19
C LEU A 131 -30.22 6.45 28.19
N ILE A 132 -31.00 7.13 27.34
CA ILE A 132 -32.44 6.86 27.19
C ILE A 132 -32.64 5.51 26.46
N GLU A 133 -33.67 4.75 26.86
CA GLU A 133 -34.01 3.39 26.37
C GLU A 133 -34.31 3.28 24.85
N GLY A 134 -34.22 4.37 24.08
CA GLY A 134 -34.36 4.38 22.63
C GLY A 134 -33.05 4.66 21.87
N GLY A 135 -31.91 4.71 22.57
CA GLY A 135 -30.62 5.07 21.97
C GLY A 135 -30.62 6.52 21.46
N THR A 136 -30.28 6.71 20.18
CA THR A 136 -30.23 8.04 19.57
C THR A 136 -31.58 8.52 19.05
N LYS A 137 -31.87 9.80 19.25
CA LYS A 137 -32.99 10.46 18.59
C LYS A 137 -32.63 10.74 17.13
N GLY A 138 -33.54 10.35 16.24
CA GLY A 138 -33.44 10.60 14.81
C GLY A 138 -33.54 12.09 14.47
N PRO A 139 -33.44 12.43 13.17
CA PRO A 139 -33.46 13.81 12.71
C PRO A 139 -34.86 14.42 12.85
N GLY A 140 -34.92 15.76 12.90
CA GLY A 140 -36.16 16.50 13.08
C GLY A 140 -36.32 17.09 14.48
N LEU A 141 -37.56 17.40 14.85
CA LEU A 141 -37.89 18.02 16.13
C LEU A 141 -37.92 16.95 17.24
N PHE A 142 -37.11 17.14 18.27
CA PHE A 142 -37.12 16.31 19.46
C PHE A 142 -37.24 17.16 20.72
N PHE A 143 -37.90 16.58 21.72
CA PHE A 143 -38.18 17.23 22.99
C PHE A 143 -37.13 16.85 24.03
N VAL A 144 -36.55 17.85 24.68
CA VAL A 144 -35.51 17.69 25.71
C VAL A 144 -35.92 18.48 26.95
N MET A 145 -35.82 17.89 28.13
CA MET A 145 -36.12 18.62 29.37
C MET A 145 -34.93 19.45 29.87
N PRO A 146 -35.05 20.79 30.00
CA PRO A 146 -33.92 21.71 30.16
C PRO A 146 -33.13 21.63 31.49
N CYS A 147 -33.52 20.78 32.44
CA CYS A 147 -32.81 20.61 33.73
C CYS A 147 -32.27 19.19 33.97
N ILE A 148 -32.81 18.21 33.25
CA ILE A 148 -32.56 16.78 33.52
C ILE A 148 -31.83 16.13 32.34
N ASP A 149 -32.19 16.53 31.13
CA ASP A 149 -31.70 15.90 29.92
C ASP A 149 -30.50 16.71 29.40
N THR A 150 -29.39 16.02 29.21
CA THR A 150 -28.21 16.52 28.51
C THR A 150 -28.18 15.89 27.13
N PHE A 151 -27.84 16.65 26.10
CA PHE A 151 -27.79 16.12 24.74
C PHE A 151 -26.48 16.48 24.07
N ARG A 152 -25.95 15.54 23.28
CA ARG A 152 -24.78 15.75 22.41
C ARG A 152 -25.18 15.45 20.98
N ILE A 153 -24.99 16.43 20.10
CA ILE A 153 -25.25 16.27 18.67
C ILE A 153 -23.96 15.77 18.02
N VAL A 154 -24.06 14.70 17.23
CA VAL A 154 -22.96 14.09 16.50
C VAL A 154 -23.30 14.10 15.02
N ASP A 155 -22.33 14.49 14.20
CA ASP A 155 -22.43 14.46 12.74
C ASP A 155 -22.07 13.05 12.22
N LEU A 156 -22.89 12.50 11.33
CA LEU A 156 -22.67 11.18 10.72
C LEU A 156 -21.94 11.25 9.37
N ARG A 157 -21.65 12.47 8.87
CA ARG A 157 -20.94 12.65 7.60
C ARG A 157 -19.50 12.19 7.69
N VAL A 158 -18.91 11.98 6.52
CA VAL A 158 -17.47 11.74 6.39
C VAL A 158 -16.75 13.03 6.74
N LEU A 159 -15.89 12.94 7.75
CA LEU A 159 -15.00 14.00 8.20
C LEU A 159 -13.57 13.61 7.83
N SER A 160 -12.75 14.61 7.55
CA SER A 160 -11.33 14.45 7.31
C SER A 160 -10.54 15.22 8.36
N PHE A 161 -9.48 14.63 8.88
CA PHE A 161 -8.47 15.36 9.64
C PHE A 161 -7.07 15.03 9.13
N ASP A 162 -6.19 16.03 9.20
CA ASP A 162 -4.78 15.87 8.92
C ASP A 162 -4.03 15.32 10.14
N VAL A 163 -3.22 14.30 9.92
CA VAL A 163 -2.23 13.83 10.89
C VAL A 163 -0.99 14.69 10.73
N PRO A 164 -0.53 15.37 11.80
CA PRO A 164 0.64 16.25 11.71
C PRO A 164 1.88 15.44 11.34
N PRO A 165 2.86 16.07 10.64
CA PRO A 165 4.07 15.40 10.17
C PRO A 165 4.78 14.61 11.28
N GLN A 166 5.09 13.35 11.02
CA GLN A 166 5.80 12.47 11.95
C GLN A 166 7.19 12.16 11.41
N GLU A 167 8.22 12.45 12.21
CA GLU A 167 9.58 12.00 11.94
C GLU A 167 9.73 10.53 12.35
N ILE A 168 10.12 9.69 11.40
CA ILE A 168 10.26 8.25 11.58
C ILE A 168 11.56 7.76 10.94
N LEU A 169 12.08 6.66 11.48
CA LEU A 169 13.19 5.93 10.88
C LEU A 169 12.60 4.75 10.07
N SER A 170 12.88 4.69 8.78
CA SER A 170 12.47 3.57 7.94
C SER A 170 13.30 2.32 8.22
N ARG A 171 12.90 1.18 7.64
CA ARG A 171 13.66 -0.08 7.69
C ARG A 171 15.09 0.07 7.15
N ASP A 172 15.31 0.98 6.21
CA ASP A 172 16.61 1.24 5.58
C ASP A 172 17.45 2.26 6.36
N SER A 173 17.05 2.57 7.60
CA SER A 173 17.72 3.56 8.45
C SER A 173 17.73 4.98 7.87
N VAL A 174 16.72 5.31 7.05
CA VAL A 174 16.54 6.68 6.52
C VAL A 174 15.52 7.42 7.38
N THR A 175 15.86 8.62 7.81
CA THR A 175 14.92 9.52 8.48
C THR A 175 14.00 10.17 7.44
N VAL A 176 12.69 9.99 7.62
CA VAL A 176 11.67 10.60 6.76
C VAL A 176 10.60 11.26 7.62
N SER A 177 10.03 12.35 7.13
CA SER A 177 8.88 13.00 7.74
C SER A 177 7.64 12.73 6.88
N VAL A 178 6.63 12.07 7.45
CA VAL A 178 5.44 11.64 6.71
C VAL A 178 4.19 12.33 7.25
N GLU A 179 3.37 12.84 6.32
CA GLU A 179 2.05 13.41 6.58
C GLU A 179 0.97 12.53 5.93
N ALA A 180 -0.19 12.42 6.57
CA ALA A 180 -1.32 11.65 6.06
C ALA A 180 -2.66 12.31 6.41
N VAL A 181 -3.68 12.02 5.61
CA VAL A 181 -5.06 12.45 5.81
C VAL A 181 -5.93 11.22 6.03
N ILE A 182 -6.85 11.30 6.98
CA ILE A 182 -7.75 10.20 7.33
C ILE A 182 -9.18 10.63 7.14
N TYR A 183 -9.91 9.86 6.35
CA TYR A 183 -11.35 10.01 6.14
C TYR A 183 -12.07 8.99 7.02
N PHE A 184 -12.91 9.48 7.91
CA PHE A 184 -13.66 8.66 8.85
C PHE A 184 -15.08 9.19 8.97
N ARG A 185 -16.00 8.35 9.44
CA ARG A 185 -17.35 8.75 9.82
C ARG A 185 -17.73 8.08 11.12
N VAL A 186 -18.63 8.71 11.87
CA VAL A 186 -19.23 8.06 13.05
C VAL A 186 -20.33 7.12 12.57
N ASN A 187 -20.19 5.82 12.82
CA ASN A 187 -21.21 4.82 12.50
C ASN A 187 -22.22 4.65 13.65
N ASN A 188 -21.71 4.61 14.89
CA ASN A 188 -22.54 4.52 16.09
C ASN A 188 -22.32 5.73 17.01
N PRO A 189 -23.22 6.73 16.97
CA PRO A 189 -23.09 7.95 17.79
C PRO A 189 -23.24 7.70 19.29
N VAL A 190 -23.98 6.68 19.73
CA VAL A 190 -24.06 6.33 21.17
C VAL A 190 -22.68 5.92 21.66
N VAL A 191 -22.08 4.93 21.00
CA VAL A 191 -20.77 4.36 21.36
C VAL A 191 -19.68 5.42 21.30
N SER A 192 -19.72 6.31 20.30
CA SER A 192 -18.75 7.40 20.16
C SER A 192 -18.79 8.43 21.28
N VAL A 193 -19.94 8.62 21.94
CA VAL A 193 -20.08 9.57 23.05
C VAL A 193 -19.84 8.87 24.40
N THR A 194 -20.18 7.59 24.53
CA THR A 194 -20.08 6.87 25.82
C THR A 194 -18.69 6.27 26.07
N ASN A 195 -18.03 5.75 25.03
CA ASN A 195 -16.82 4.95 25.21
C ASN A 195 -15.53 5.78 25.20
N VAL A 196 -15.55 6.98 24.62
CA VAL A 196 -14.39 7.86 24.52
C VAL A 196 -14.82 9.30 24.75
N ASN A 197 -13.99 10.07 25.48
CA ASN A 197 -14.24 11.49 25.73
C ASN A 197 -14.26 12.32 24.43
N ASP A 198 -13.24 12.14 23.58
CA ASP A 198 -13.16 12.71 22.24
C ASP A 198 -12.67 11.67 21.23
N ALA A 199 -13.62 11.11 20.48
CA ALA A 199 -13.32 10.09 19.48
C ALA A 199 -12.40 10.61 18.36
N GLN A 200 -12.51 11.89 17.97
CA GLN A 200 -11.68 12.46 16.90
C GLN A 200 -10.23 12.59 17.36
N PHE A 201 -10.02 13.15 18.55
CA PHE A 201 -8.68 13.31 19.12
C PHE A 201 -8.00 11.96 19.40
N SER A 202 -8.73 11.00 19.98
CA SER A 202 -8.20 9.65 20.22
C SER A 202 -7.85 8.92 18.92
N THR A 203 -8.66 9.08 17.88
CA THR A 203 -8.37 8.51 16.55
C THR A 203 -7.13 9.14 15.93
N LYS A 204 -6.92 10.45 16.10
CA LYS A 204 -5.71 11.14 15.65
C LYS A 204 -4.44 10.63 16.33
N LEU A 205 -4.47 10.39 17.64
CA LEU A 205 -3.34 9.83 18.38
C LEU A 205 -3.04 8.37 17.98
N LEU A 206 -4.09 7.57 17.81
CA LEU A 206 -3.95 6.19 17.34
C LEU A 206 -3.34 6.17 15.93
N ALA A 207 -3.82 7.03 15.04
CA ALA A 207 -3.29 7.19 13.68
C ALA A 207 -1.80 7.53 13.66
N GLN A 208 -1.34 8.47 14.51
CA GLN A 208 0.08 8.81 14.62
C GLN A 208 0.94 7.60 14.99
N THR A 209 0.47 6.83 15.97
CA THR A 209 1.18 5.64 16.46
C THR A 209 1.18 4.54 15.39
N THR A 210 0.05 4.30 14.73
CA THR A 210 -0.08 3.32 13.65
C THR A 210 0.78 3.67 12.45
N LEU A 211 0.79 4.95 12.03
CA LEU A 211 1.66 5.44 10.96
C LEU A 211 3.12 5.15 11.28
N ARG A 212 3.58 5.52 12.50
CA ARG A 212 4.95 5.26 12.94
C ARG A 212 5.31 3.77 12.91
N ASN A 213 4.42 2.92 13.42
CA ASN A 213 4.66 1.48 13.50
C ASN A 213 4.70 0.83 12.12
N VAL A 214 3.72 1.11 11.25
CA VAL A 214 3.64 0.50 9.92
C VAL A 214 4.78 1.00 9.04
N LEU A 215 5.00 2.32 8.98
CA LEU A 215 6.05 2.89 8.14
C LEU A 215 7.45 2.51 8.65
N GLY A 216 7.67 2.37 9.96
CA GLY A 216 8.95 1.88 10.49
C GLY A 216 9.33 0.47 10.00
N THR A 217 8.36 -0.35 9.60
CA THR A 217 8.63 -1.70 9.05
C THR A 217 8.89 -1.71 7.54
N ARG A 218 8.69 -0.59 6.85
CA ARG A 218 8.76 -0.45 5.39
C ARG A 218 10.05 0.21 4.93
N THR A 219 10.48 -0.16 3.73
CA THR A 219 11.64 0.45 3.06
C THR A 219 11.25 1.80 2.44
N LEU A 220 12.22 2.68 2.19
CA LEU A 220 11.95 3.98 1.57
C LEU A 220 11.37 3.82 0.16
N SER A 221 11.91 2.87 -0.61
CA SER A 221 11.46 2.59 -1.98
C SER A 221 9.99 2.13 -2.02
N GLU A 222 9.59 1.27 -1.07
CA GLU A 222 8.20 0.85 -0.89
C GLU A 222 7.28 2.04 -0.56
N MET A 223 7.71 2.94 0.33
CA MET A 223 6.91 4.12 0.69
C MET A 223 6.66 5.05 -0.51
N LEU A 224 7.64 5.19 -1.41
CA LEU A 224 7.53 6.03 -2.60
C LEU A 224 6.76 5.35 -3.74
N SER A 225 6.90 4.04 -3.90
CA SER A 225 6.34 3.30 -5.05
C SER A 225 4.97 2.67 -4.75
N GLU A 226 4.77 2.15 -3.54
CA GLU A 226 3.60 1.36 -3.13
C GLU A 226 2.75 2.05 -2.05
N ARG A 227 2.59 3.38 -2.17
CA ARG A 227 1.81 4.18 -1.20
C ARG A 227 0.39 3.66 -0.95
N ASP A 228 -0.28 3.15 -1.98
CA ASP A 228 -1.65 2.64 -1.87
C ASP A 228 -1.71 1.32 -1.09
N SER A 229 -0.71 0.46 -1.23
CA SER A 229 -0.65 -0.82 -0.50
C SER A 229 -0.44 -0.57 1.00
N ILE A 230 0.42 0.39 1.34
CA ILE A 230 0.69 0.82 2.71
C ILE A 230 -0.53 1.49 3.33
N ALA A 231 -1.20 2.36 2.58
CA ALA A 231 -2.44 3.03 3.01
C ALA A 231 -3.53 2.00 3.39
N ASN A 232 -3.74 0.98 2.56
CA ASN A 232 -4.69 -0.10 2.84
C ASN A 232 -4.35 -0.90 4.11
N VAL A 233 -3.07 -1.08 4.41
CA VAL A 233 -2.64 -1.74 5.66
C VAL A 233 -2.93 -0.84 6.86
N ILE A 234 -2.62 0.45 6.77
CA ILE A 234 -2.90 1.41 7.85
C ILE A 234 -4.40 1.51 8.11
N GLU A 235 -5.22 1.57 7.04
CA GLU A 235 -6.67 1.60 7.13
C GLU A 235 -7.23 0.43 7.94
N LYS A 236 -6.81 -0.80 7.62
CA LYS A 236 -7.25 -2.01 8.35
C LYS A 236 -6.87 -2.00 9.83
N VAL A 237 -5.65 -1.57 10.14
CA VAL A 237 -5.17 -1.50 11.53
C VAL A 237 -5.93 -0.40 12.29
N LEU A 238 -6.22 0.73 11.63
CA LEU A 238 -6.94 1.83 12.25
C LEU A 238 -8.42 1.48 12.46
N GLU A 239 -9.09 0.89 11.46
CA GLU A 239 -10.48 0.44 11.54
C GLU A 239 -10.69 -0.45 12.76
N GLU A 240 -9.87 -1.49 12.91
CA GLU A 240 -9.93 -2.41 14.04
C GLU A 240 -9.71 -1.74 15.40
N GLY A 241 -8.85 -0.72 15.46
CA GLY A 241 -8.63 0.06 16.68
C GLY A 241 -9.75 1.04 17.00
N THR A 242 -10.48 1.52 15.98
CA THR A 242 -11.55 2.53 16.10
C THR A 242 -12.97 1.95 16.27
N ASP A 243 -13.16 0.68 15.91
CA ASP A 243 -14.41 -0.07 16.12
C ASP A 243 -15.02 0.07 17.53
N PRO A 244 -14.26 -0.09 18.64
CA PRO A 244 -14.82 0.07 19.99
C PRO A 244 -15.30 1.49 20.30
N TRP A 245 -14.88 2.48 19.51
CA TRP A 245 -15.27 3.88 19.64
C TRP A 245 -16.45 4.25 18.72
N GLY A 246 -16.97 3.31 17.93
CA GLY A 246 -18.09 3.58 17.01
C GLY A 246 -17.71 4.48 15.82
N VAL A 247 -16.41 4.64 15.58
CA VAL A 247 -15.84 5.37 14.44
C VAL A 247 -15.45 4.36 13.36
N GLN A 248 -15.88 4.61 12.12
CA GLN A 248 -15.50 3.83 10.96
C GLN A 248 -14.54 4.64 10.09
N VAL A 249 -13.33 4.13 9.90
CA VAL A 249 -12.37 4.68 8.94
C VAL A 249 -12.78 4.23 7.54
N GLN A 250 -12.87 5.16 6.59
CA GLN A 250 -13.24 4.85 5.20
C GLN A 250 -12.03 4.78 4.27
N ARG A 251 -11.05 5.66 4.50
CA ARG A 251 -9.86 5.74 3.66
C ARG A 251 -8.74 6.44 4.40
N VAL A 252 -7.52 6.00 4.16
CA VAL A 252 -6.29 6.70 4.57
C VAL A 252 -5.52 7.10 3.32
N GLU A 253 -5.05 8.34 3.25
CA GLU A 253 -4.22 8.83 2.15
C GLU A 253 -2.90 9.37 2.71
N ILE A 254 -1.79 8.91 2.14
CA ILE A 254 -0.46 9.47 2.44
C ILE A 254 -0.32 10.75 1.62
N LYS A 255 -0.14 11.88 2.31
CA LYS A 255 -0.14 13.22 1.69
C LYS A 255 1.23 13.57 1.13
N ASP A 256 2.27 13.49 1.95
CA ASP A 256 3.64 13.86 1.59
C ASP A 256 4.66 13.04 2.39
N ILE A 257 5.81 12.75 1.76
CA ILE A 257 6.97 12.07 2.36
C ILE A 257 8.18 12.96 2.12
N ARG A 258 8.62 13.64 3.17
CA ARG A 258 9.75 14.58 3.12
C ARG A 258 11.03 13.88 3.54
N LEU A 259 12.04 14.01 2.70
CA LEU A 259 13.39 13.52 2.95
C LEU A 259 14.32 14.69 3.33
N PRO A 260 15.40 14.44 4.09
CA PRO A 260 16.47 15.42 4.28
C PRO A 260 17.02 15.90 2.93
N HIS A 261 17.18 17.21 2.77
CA HIS A 261 17.57 17.83 1.50
C HIS A 261 18.87 17.25 0.91
N GLN A 262 19.83 16.89 1.78
CA GLN A 262 21.09 16.29 1.37
C GLN A 262 20.91 14.91 0.70
N LEU A 263 20.06 14.05 1.27
CA LEU A 263 19.79 12.72 0.72
C LEU A 263 18.97 12.81 -0.57
N MET A 264 17.98 13.71 -0.61
CA MET A 264 17.17 13.94 -1.80
C MET A 264 18.02 14.31 -3.01
N ARG A 265 19.03 15.18 -2.83
CA ARG A 265 19.94 15.58 -3.91
C ARG A 265 20.78 14.41 -4.41
N SER A 266 21.39 13.64 -3.52
CA SER A 266 22.20 12.47 -3.89
C SER A 266 21.36 11.40 -4.62
N MET A 267 20.15 11.14 -4.11
CA MET A 267 19.23 10.18 -4.74
C MET A 267 18.76 10.66 -6.11
N ALA A 268 18.54 11.96 -6.30
CA ALA A 268 18.21 12.54 -7.61
C ALA A 268 19.36 12.34 -8.61
N THR A 269 20.61 12.61 -8.21
CA THR A 269 21.78 12.42 -9.07
C THR A 269 22.02 10.95 -9.42
N GLU A 270 21.81 10.04 -8.46
CA GLU A 270 21.92 8.59 -8.69
C GLU A 270 20.80 8.08 -9.62
N ALA A 271 19.57 8.54 -9.41
CA ALA A 271 18.43 8.17 -10.24
C ALA A 271 18.56 8.69 -11.68
N GLU A 272 19.13 9.88 -11.87
CA GLU A 272 19.43 10.44 -13.19
C GLU A 272 20.49 9.61 -13.91
N ALA A 273 21.63 9.34 -13.26
CA ALA A 273 22.68 8.48 -13.83
C ALA A 273 22.17 7.07 -14.17
N ALA A 274 21.33 6.48 -13.31
CA ALA A 274 20.74 5.16 -13.54
C ALA A 274 19.68 5.16 -14.66
N ARG A 275 19.02 6.30 -14.92
CA ARG A 275 18.09 6.47 -16.04
C ARG A 275 18.84 6.63 -17.35
N ASP A 276 19.90 7.43 -17.37
CA ASP A 276 20.74 7.65 -18.55
C ASP A 276 21.44 6.37 -18.99
N ALA A 277 22.01 5.63 -18.03
CA ALA A 277 22.61 4.32 -18.30
C ALA A 277 21.58 3.33 -18.88
N ARG A 278 20.36 3.30 -18.33
CA ARG A 278 19.27 2.45 -18.84
C ARG A 278 18.84 2.88 -20.25
N ALA A 279 18.73 4.17 -20.52
CA ALA A 279 18.38 4.69 -21.83
C ALA A 279 19.44 4.29 -22.88
N LEU A 280 20.72 4.37 -22.54
CA LEU A 280 21.81 3.96 -23.43
C LEU A 280 21.77 2.47 -23.76
N VAL A 281 21.51 1.61 -22.77
CA VAL A 281 21.37 0.16 -22.99
C VAL A 281 20.18 -0.14 -23.91
N ILE A 282 19.02 0.49 -23.64
CA ILE A 282 17.82 0.32 -24.47
C ILE A 282 18.09 0.80 -25.92
N HIS A 283 18.83 1.89 -26.10
CA HIS A 283 19.21 2.37 -27.43
C HIS A 283 20.15 1.39 -28.13
N ALA A 284 21.19 0.91 -27.45
CA ALA A 284 22.15 -0.04 -28.03
C ALA A 284 21.47 -1.37 -28.41
N ASP A 285 20.57 -1.87 -27.57
CA ASP A 285 19.77 -3.06 -27.86
C ASP A 285 18.79 -2.82 -29.02
N GLY A 286 18.15 -1.64 -29.05
CA GLY A 286 17.30 -1.22 -30.15
C GLY A 286 18.05 -1.17 -31.49
N GLU A 287 19.25 -0.58 -31.49
CA GLU A 287 20.11 -0.48 -32.68
C GLU A 287 20.62 -1.85 -33.15
N ARG A 288 21.00 -2.72 -32.20
CA ARG A 288 21.37 -4.11 -32.50
C ARG A 288 20.20 -4.88 -33.10
N ASN A 289 19.00 -4.73 -32.55
CA ASN A 289 17.82 -5.40 -33.06
C ASN A 289 17.42 -4.89 -34.45
N ALA A 290 17.43 -3.56 -34.64
CA ALA A 290 17.20 -2.94 -35.93
C ALA A 290 18.22 -3.41 -37.00
N SER A 291 19.50 -3.43 -36.65
CA SER A 291 20.57 -3.89 -37.55
C SER A 291 20.38 -5.35 -37.97
N ARG A 292 19.94 -6.21 -37.04
CA ARG A 292 19.62 -7.62 -37.34
C ARG A 292 18.46 -7.74 -38.32
N CYS A 293 17.35 -7.06 -38.04
CA CYS A 293 16.19 -7.07 -38.94
C CYS A 293 16.53 -6.50 -40.32
N LEU A 294 17.36 -5.46 -40.40
CA LEU A 294 17.84 -4.90 -41.67
C LEU A 294 18.73 -5.88 -42.43
N ALA A 295 19.62 -6.61 -41.75
CA ALA A 295 20.46 -7.63 -42.36
C ALA A 295 19.63 -8.79 -42.93
N GLU A 296 18.63 -9.25 -42.18
CA GLU A 296 17.68 -10.27 -42.65
C GLU A 296 16.89 -9.78 -43.87
N ALA A 297 16.35 -8.55 -43.80
CA ALA A 297 15.64 -7.94 -44.93
C ALA A 297 16.54 -7.76 -46.17
N ALA A 298 17.80 -7.39 -45.97
CA ALA A 298 18.77 -7.26 -47.06
C ALA A 298 19.05 -8.60 -47.75
N GLY A 299 19.13 -9.70 -46.99
CA GLY A 299 19.24 -11.06 -47.54
C GLY A 299 18.05 -11.39 -48.45
N VAL A 300 16.82 -11.22 -47.95
CA VAL A 300 15.59 -11.49 -48.72
C VAL A 300 15.47 -10.59 -49.96
N ILE A 301 15.89 -9.32 -49.88
CA ILE A 301 15.89 -8.41 -51.02
C ILE A 301 16.96 -8.79 -52.05
N GLY A 302 18.11 -9.29 -51.61
CA GLY A 302 19.21 -9.74 -52.47
C GLY A 302 18.87 -10.97 -53.30
N ASP A 303 17.95 -11.81 -52.85
CA ASP A 303 17.52 -13.02 -53.59
C ASP A 303 16.84 -12.71 -54.93
N SER A 304 16.29 -11.50 -55.12
CA SER A 304 15.64 -11.11 -56.38
C SER A 304 16.01 -9.68 -56.83
N ASN A 305 16.50 -9.54 -58.07
CA ASN A 305 16.84 -8.24 -58.66
C ASN A 305 15.62 -7.30 -58.83
N VAL A 306 14.39 -7.84 -58.88
CA VAL A 306 13.15 -7.05 -58.98
C VAL A 306 12.84 -6.34 -57.65
N SER A 307 13.16 -6.97 -56.52
CA SER A 307 12.95 -6.39 -55.17
C SER A 307 13.72 -5.08 -54.97
N LEU A 308 14.97 -5.01 -55.46
CA LEU A 308 15.77 -3.79 -55.40
C LEU A 308 15.19 -2.65 -56.24
N GLN A 309 14.63 -2.96 -57.42
CA GLN A 309 13.97 -1.96 -58.26
C GLN A 309 12.70 -1.41 -57.62
N LEU A 310 11.89 -2.27 -56.99
CA LEU A 310 10.70 -1.85 -56.25
C LEU A 310 11.07 -0.96 -55.06
N ARG A 311 12.06 -1.37 -54.26
CA ARG A 311 12.60 -0.57 -53.14
C ARG A 311 13.09 0.80 -53.63
N TYR A 312 13.79 0.85 -54.77
CA TYR A 312 14.25 2.10 -55.39
C TYR A 312 13.10 3.02 -55.80
N LEU A 313 12.07 2.48 -56.45
CA LEU A 313 10.86 3.25 -56.79
C LEU A 313 10.15 3.76 -55.53
N GLN A 314 10.07 2.94 -54.49
CA GLN A 314 9.44 3.31 -53.23
C GLN A 314 10.21 4.44 -52.54
N THR A 315 11.54 4.36 -52.48
CA THR A 315 12.38 5.48 -51.98
C THR A 315 12.24 6.75 -52.80
N LEU A 316 12.07 6.66 -54.12
CA LEU A 316 11.77 7.84 -54.95
C LEU A 316 10.40 8.44 -54.63
N THR A 317 9.43 7.60 -54.25
CA THR A 317 8.07 8.05 -53.91
C THR A 317 8.08 8.76 -52.55
N ASP A 318 8.81 8.21 -51.57
CA ASP A 318 8.97 8.83 -50.24
C ASP A 318 9.73 10.16 -50.33
N VAL A 319 10.83 10.22 -51.11
CA VAL A 319 11.59 11.46 -51.35
C VAL A 319 10.77 12.50 -52.12
N ALA A 320 9.88 12.07 -53.02
CA ALA A 320 8.97 12.98 -53.72
C ALA A 320 7.83 13.50 -52.82
N ALA A 321 7.51 12.79 -51.72
CA ALA A 321 6.49 13.18 -50.77
C ALA A 321 6.99 14.21 -49.75
N GLU A 322 8.26 14.13 -49.32
CA GLU A 322 8.90 15.22 -48.56
C GLU A 322 9.22 16.39 -49.51
N HIS A 323 8.60 17.55 -49.28
CA HIS A 323 8.68 18.76 -50.12
C HIS A 323 10.10 19.36 -50.29
N ASN A 324 11.03 18.66 -50.95
CA ASN A 324 12.39 19.13 -51.24
C ASN A 324 12.53 19.63 -52.69
N SER A 325 13.13 20.80 -52.89
CA SER A 325 13.28 21.46 -54.20
C SER A 325 14.46 20.94 -55.05
N THR A 326 15.22 19.96 -54.57
CA THR A 326 16.35 19.38 -55.30
C THR A 326 16.45 17.89 -55.02
N VAL A 327 16.12 17.07 -56.02
CA VAL A 327 16.14 15.60 -55.93
C VAL A 327 17.44 15.10 -56.56
N VAL A 328 18.36 14.60 -55.73
CA VAL A 328 19.59 13.96 -56.21
C VAL A 328 19.31 12.48 -56.42
N VAL A 329 19.18 12.06 -57.68
CA VAL A 329 18.90 10.67 -58.05
C VAL A 329 20.22 9.92 -58.30
N PRO A 330 20.61 8.94 -57.47
CA PRO A 330 21.80 8.14 -57.71
C PRO A 330 21.53 7.15 -58.86
N VAL A 331 22.17 7.37 -60.01
CA VAL A 331 22.02 6.52 -61.18
C VAL A 331 22.95 5.30 -61.08
N PRO A 332 22.49 4.06 -61.33
CA PRO A 332 23.34 2.87 -61.29
C PRO A 332 24.61 3.00 -62.16
N MET A 333 25.75 2.59 -61.61
CA MET A 333 27.07 2.75 -62.24
C MET A 333 27.21 2.08 -63.61
N GLU A 334 26.35 1.11 -63.94
CA GLU A 334 26.34 0.44 -65.24
C GLU A 334 25.82 1.35 -66.36
N ILE A 335 24.74 2.10 -66.08
CA ILE A 335 24.18 3.10 -67.01
C ILE A 335 25.16 4.26 -67.17
N ALA A 336 25.75 4.70 -66.05
CA ALA A 336 26.78 5.74 -66.06
C ALA A 336 28.03 5.30 -66.87
N ARG A 337 28.50 4.05 -66.70
CA ARG A 337 29.60 3.50 -67.51
C ARG A 337 29.26 3.39 -68.99
N TYR A 338 28.04 3.00 -69.34
CA TYR A 338 27.60 2.94 -70.74
C TYR A 338 27.65 4.32 -71.40
N PHE A 339 27.14 5.36 -70.73
CA PHE A 339 27.21 6.73 -71.22
C PHE A 339 28.65 7.25 -71.30
N MET A 340 29.47 7.06 -70.26
CA MET A 340 30.88 7.49 -70.28
C MET A 340 31.69 6.78 -71.38
N ARG A 341 31.48 5.48 -71.60
CA ARG A 341 32.18 4.73 -72.66
C ARG A 341 31.74 5.17 -74.06
N LYS A 342 30.49 5.58 -74.24
CA LYS A 342 29.98 6.14 -75.49
C LYS A 342 30.57 7.53 -75.78
N PHE A 343 30.72 8.38 -74.76
CA PHE A 343 31.36 9.69 -74.89
C PHE A 343 32.88 9.60 -75.13
N SER A 344 33.55 8.60 -74.54
CA SER A 344 34.98 8.34 -74.75
C SER A 344 35.33 7.85 -76.16
N LYS A 345 34.39 7.17 -76.83
CA LYS A 345 34.58 6.61 -78.19
C LYS A 345 34.34 7.61 -79.34
N ASN A 346 33.96 8.85 -79.03
CA ASN A 346 33.61 9.89 -80.00
C ASN A 346 34.66 11.01 -80.08
N LYS A 347 35.88 10.71 -79.67
CA LYS A 347 37.09 11.53 -79.80
C LYS A 347 38.15 10.66 -80.48
#